data_AF-A0A7K0DGV8-F1
#
_entry.id   AF-A0A7K0DGV8-F1
#
_cell.length_a   1.000
_cell.length_b   1.000
_cell.length_c   1.000
_cell.angle_alpha   90.00
_cell.angle_beta   90.00
_cell.angle_gamma   90.00
#
_symmetry.space_group_name_H-M   'P 1'
#
loop_
_entity.id
_entity.type
_entity.pdbx_description
1 polymer ?
#
loop_
_entity_poly.entity_id
_entity_poly.type
_entity_poly.pdbx_seq_one_letter_code
_entity_poly.pdbx_strand_id
1 'polypeptide(L)'
;MAGETTGEIFHNFSAVDAHSIDIQATAGKILTAIEELKDKVTSVAGTDWDGSANDAFNALHTKWQDRSNQLQETLRKLGATVQEGNAHMQSTDNGNAQIFMGA
;
A
#
# COMPACT_ATOMS: atom_id res chain seq x y z
N MET A 1 2.47 -38.32 3.98
CA MET A 1 1.68 -37.11 3.64
C MET A 1 2.50 -35.81 3.83
N ALA A 2 3.84 -35.85 3.79
CA ALA A 2 4.69 -34.67 4.08
C ALA A 2 5.06 -33.82 2.84
N GLY A 3 4.73 -34.29 1.63
CA GLY A 3 5.07 -33.59 0.38
C GLY A 3 4.10 -32.48 -0.03
N GLU A 4 2.86 -32.47 0.48
CA GLU A 4 1.86 -31.47 0.12
C GLU A 4 2.04 -30.16 0.89
N THR A 5 2.40 -30.21 2.18
CA THR A 5 2.45 -29.03 3.05
C THR A 5 3.55 -28.04 2.64
N THR A 6 4.74 -28.53 2.30
CA THR A 6 5.85 -27.66 1.87
C THR A 6 5.55 -26.99 0.52
N GLY A 7 5.01 -27.74 -0.45
CA GLY A 7 4.65 -27.19 -1.76
C GLY A 7 3.52 -26.15 -1.70
N GLU A 8 2.54 -26.37 -0.82
CA GLU A 8 1.42 -25.44 -0.58
C GLU A 8 1.89 -24.15 0.12
N ILE A 9 2.82 -24.27 1.07
CA ILE A 9 3.48 -23.13 1.71
C ILE A 9 4.28 -22.29 0.68
N PHE A 10 5.06 -22.93 -0.20
CA PHE A 10 5.80 -22.23 -1.27
C PHE A 10 4.90 -21.49 -2.27
N HIS A 11 3.77 -22.09 -2.67
CA HIS A 11 2.79 -21.44 -3.55
C HIS A 11 2.17 -20.20 -2.89
N ASN A 12 1.88 -20.27 -1.59
CA ASN A 12 1.37 -19.14 -0.83
C ASN A 12 2.38 -17.98 -0.77
N PHE A 13 3.69 -18.23 -0.71
CA PHE A 13 4.70 -17.15 -0.71
C PHE A 13 4.70 -16.33 -2.00
N SER A 14 4.67 -17.00 -3.16
CA SER A 14 4.61 -16.29 -4.45
C SER A 14 3.33 -15.48 -4.59
N ALA A 15 2.21 -15.97 -4.04
CA ALA A 15 0.95 -15.23 -4.02
C ALA A 15 1.03 -13.98 -3.13
N VAL A 16 1.60 -14.07 -1.92
CA VAL A 16 1.73 -12.91 -1.02
C VAL A 16 2.63 -11.83 -1.60
N ASP A 17 3.76 -12.21 -2.22
CA ASP A 17 4.66 -11.26 -2.87
C ASP A 17 4.00 -10.56 -4.06
N ALA A 18 3.27 -11.31 -4.90
CA ALA A 18 2.47 -10.75 -5.99
C ALA A 18 1.41 -9.76 -5.46
N HIS A 19 0.70 -10.12 -4.40
CA HIS A 19 -0.29 -9.24 -3.77
C HIS A 19 0.34 -7.98 -3.17
N SER A 20 1.56 -8.06 -2.62
CA SER A 20 2.30 -6.89 -2.14
C SER A 20 2.60 -5.90 -3.26
N ILE A 21 3.05 -6.40 -4.41
CA ILE A 21 3.31 -5.60 -5.62
C ILE A 21 2.01 -4.96 -6.12
N ASP A 22 0.91 -5.72 -6.15
CA ASP A 22 -0.41 -5.21 -6.54
C ASP A 22 -0.93 -4.11 -5.61
N ILE A 23 -0.71 -4.25 -4.29
CA ILE A 23 -1.05 -3.23 -3.29
C ILE A 23 -0.25 -1.96 -3.56
N GLN A 24 1.06 -2.06 -3.81
CA GLN A 24 1.91 -0.91 -4.13
C GLN A 24 1.53 -0.25 -5.47
N ALA A 25 1.18 -1.05 -6.48
CA ALA A 25 0.70 -0.52 -7.75
C ALA A 25 -0.65 0.20 -7.60
N THR A 26 -1.57 -0.37 -6.83
CA THR A 26 -2.87 0.24 -6.52
C THR A 26 -2.70 1.51 -5.70
N ALA A 27 -1.76 1.52 -4.75
CA ALA A 27 -1.35 2.70 -4.00
C ALA A 27 -0.94 3.85 -4.92
N GLY A 28 -0.04 3.58 -5.87
CA GLY A 28 0.40 4.56 -6.87
C GLY A 28 -0.77 5.12 -7.69
N LYS A 29 -1.69 4.26 -8.15
CA LYS A 29 -2.88 4.69 -8.89
C LYS A 29 -3.78 5.61 -8.06
N ILE A 30 -3.98 5.31 -6.77
CA ILE A 30 -4.79 6.18 -5.90
C ILE A 30 -4.12 7.54 -5.74
N LEU A 31 -2.79 7.60 -5.62
CA LEU A 31 -2.05 8.86 -5.55
C LEU A 31 -2.19 9.71 -6.81
N THR A 32 -2.09 9.09 -7.98
CA THR A 32 -2.33 9.80 -9.25
C THR A 32 -3.76 10.33 -9.34
N ALA A 33 -4.77 9.50 -9.02
CA ALA A 33 -6.17 9.93 -9.04
C ALA A 33 -6.43 11.07 -8.04
N ILE A 34 -5.71 11.07 -6.92
CA ILE A 34 -5.67 12.15 -5.96
C ILE A 34 -5.11 13.43 -6.63
N GLU A 35 -3.91 13.38 -7.19
CA GLU A 35 -3.30 14.56 -7.83
C GLU A 35 -4.19 15.15 -8.94
N GLU A 36 -4.80 14.29 -9.76
CA GLU A 36 -5.76 14.71 -10.79
C GLU A 36 -6.99 15.42 -10.21
N LEU A 37 -7.54 14.93 -9.10
CA LEU A 37 -8.67 15.55 -8.43
C LEU A 37 -8.28 16.93 -7.86
N LYS A 38 -7.09 17.04 -7.24
CA LYS A 38 -6.56 18.32 -6.77
C LYS A 38 -6.47 19.33 -7.91
N ASP A 39 -5.94 18.92 -9.06
CA ASP A 39 -5.72 19.82 -10.18
C ASP A 39 -7.04 20.28 -10.80
N LYS A 40 -8.03 19.39 -10.91
CA LYS A 40 -9.41 19.78 -11.29
C LYS A 40 -10.02 20.78 -10.31
N VAL A 41 -9.90 20.55 -9.00
CA VAL A 41 -10.45 21.46 -7.99
C VAL A 41 -9.76 22.82 -8.05
N THR A 42 -8.44 22.84 -8.22
CA THR A 42 -7.66 24.09 -8.37
C THR A 42 -8.04 24.84 -9.64
N SER A 43 -8.24 24.13 -10.75
CA SER A 43 -8.68 24.72 -12.02
C SER A 43 -10.05 25.39 -11.91
N VAL A 44 -10.98 24.80 -11.16
CA VAL A 44 -12.33 25.36 -10.96
C VAL A 44 -12.32 26.52 -9.96
N ALA A 45 -11.47 26.46 -8.94
CA ALA A 45 -11.33 27.54 -7.97
C ALA A 45 -10.65 28.78 -8.56
N GLY A 46 -9.73 28.61 -9.51
CA GLY A 46 -9.00 29.72 -10.15
C GLY A 46 -9.83 30.57 -11.10
N THR A 47 -11.00 30.11 -11.54
CA THR A 47 -11.79 30.80 -12.58
C THR A 47 -12.89 31.74 -12.05
N ASP A 48 -13.46 31.54 -10.86
CA ASP A 48 -14.73 32.22 -10.50
C ASP A 48 -14.90 32.63 -9.01
N TRP A 49 -13.86 32.57 -8.17
CA TRP A 49 -14.06 32.57 -6.70
C TRP A 49 -13.66 33.91 -6.04
N ASP A 50 -14.66 34.71 -5.65
CA ASP A 50 -14.53 35.92 -4.80
C ASP A 50 -13.94 35.56 -3.41
N GLY A 51 -13.43 36.53 -2.65
CA GLY A 51 -12.49 36.36 -1.52
C GLY A 51 -12.86 35.31 -0.44
N SER A 52 -14.13 35.03 -0.19
CA SER A 52 -14.59 33.99 0.76
C SER A 52 -14.41 32.57 0.24
N ALA A 53 -14.44 32.37 -1.08
CA ALA A 53 -14.22 31.08 -1.71
C ALA A 53 -12.72 30.71 -1.76
N ASN A 54 -11.83 31.71 -1.68
CA ASN A 54 -10.39 31.50 -1.53
C ASN A 54 -10.04 30.84 -0.17
N ASP A 55 -10.67 31.26 0.92
CA ASP A 55 -10.51 30.64 2.25
C ASP A 55 -11.03 29.19 2.28
N ALA A 56 -12.19 28.94 1.65
CA ALA A 56 -12.75 27.60 1.54
C ALA A 56 -11.85 26.66 0.72
N PHE A 57 -11.25 27.17 -0.36
CA PHE A 57 -10.27 26.44 -1.16
C PHE A 57 -9.03 26.10 -0.33
N ASN A 58 -8.46 27.06 0.40
CA ASN A 58 -7.29 26.82 1.24
C ASN A 58 -7.56 25.77 2.33
N ALA A 59 -8.73 25.80 2.96
CA ALA A 59 -9.13 24.79 3.93
C ALA A 59 -9.29 23.39 3.29
N LEU A 60 -9.88 23.32 2.09
CA LEU A 60 -10.02 22.08 1.33
C LEU A 60 -8.64 21.55 0.91
N HIS A 61 -7.74 22.42 0.47
CA HIS A 61 -6.39 22.07 0.06
C HIS A 61 -5.57 21.47 1.21
N THR A 62 -5.64 22.06 2.41
CA THR A 62 -4.97 21.52 3.60
C THR A 62 -5.51 20.14 3.95
N LYS A 63 -6.84 19.99 4.03
CA LYS A 63 -7.49 18.70 4.32
C LYS A 63 -7.13 17.65 3.27
N TRP A 64 -6.99 18.06 2.03
CA TRP A 64 -6.56 17.22 0.93
C TRP A 64 -5.13 16.69 1.11
N GLN A 65 -4.17 17.57 1.40
CA GLN A 65 -2.80 17.18 1.67
C GLN A 65 -2.72 16.20 2.85
N ASP A 66 -3.43 16.49 3.94
CA ASP A 66 -3.45 15.61 5.12
C ASP A 66 -3.93 14.21 4.79
N ARG A 67 -5.04 14.08 4.05
CA ARG A 67 -5.61 12.78 3.65
C ARG A 67 -4.69 12.03 2.70
N SER A 68 -4.04 12.74 1.78
CA SER A 68 -3.09 12.15 0.84
C SER A 68 -1.88 11.58 1.56
N ASN A 69 -1.31 12.34 2.49
CA ASN A 69 -0.18 11.90 3.30
C ASN A 69 -0.54 10.70 4.19
N GLN A 70 -1.70 10.75 4.84
CA GLN A 70 -2.17 9.67 5.70
C GLN A 70 -2.40 8.37 4.92
N LEU A 71 -2.90 8.47 3.68
CA LEU A 71 -3.06 7.34 2.79
C LEU A 71 -1.69 6.78 2.36
N GLN A 72 -0.74 7.62 1.94
CA GLN A 72 0.62 7.19 1.60
C GLN A 72 1.29 6.43 2.74
N GLU A 73 1.17 6.97 3.97
CA GLU A 73 1.74 6.35 5.15
C GLU A 73 1.11 4.97 5.42
N THR A 74 -0.21 4.86 5.29
CA THR A 74 -0.94 3.61 5.47
C THR A 74 -0.50 2.56 4.45
N LEU A 75 -0.34 2.94 3.18
CA LEU A 75 0.09 2.04 2.11
C LEU A 75 1.54 1.60 2.26
N ARG A 76 2.43 2.50 2.71
CA ARG A 76 3.81 2.16 3.09
C ARG A 76 3.85 1.16 4.24
N LYS A 77 3.05 1.39 5.29
CA LYS A 77 2.94 0.49 6.44
C LYS A 77 2.44 -0.89 6.01
N LEU A 78 1.40 -0.94 5.19
CA LEU A 78 0.86 -2.19 4.67
C LEU A 78 1.92 -2.96 3.88
N GLY A 79 2.64 -2.31 2.96
CA GLY A 79 3.72 -2.94 2.20
C GLY A 79 4.84 -3.49 3.09
N ALA A 80 5.26 -2.73 4.11
CA ALA A 80 6.27 -3.17 5.07
C ALA A 80 5.80 -4.37 5.90
N THR A 81 4.55 -4.37 6.38
CA THR A 81 3.96 -5.49 7.12
C THR A 81 3.89 -6.76 6.28
N VAL A 82 3.54 -6.65 4.99
CA VAL A 82 3.52 -7.81 4.09
C VAL A 82 4.92 -8.37 3.87
N GLN A 83 5.92 -7.50 3.67
CA GLN A 83 7.32 -7.93 3.55
C GLN A 83 7.85 -8.59 4.83
N GLU A 84 7.54 -8.02 5.99
CA GLU A 84 7.95 -8.56 7.29
C GLU A 84 7.29 -9.91 7.57
N GLY A 85 6.01 -10.06 7.23
CA GLY A 85 5.30 -11.34 7.29
C GLY A 85 5.95 -12.40 6.40
N ASN A 86 6.30 -12.06 5.16
CA ASN A 86 7.01 -12.95 4.25
C ASN A 86 8.37 -13.39 4.81
N ALA A 87 9.17 -12.44 5.30
CA ALA A 87 10.48 -12.74 5.88
C ALA A 87 10.38 -13.64 7.13
N HIS A 88 9.41 -13.37 8.01
CA HIS A 88 9.17 -14.17 9.21
C HIS A 88 8.78 -15.61 8.85
N MET A 89 7.84 -15.79 7.92
CA MET A 89 7.40 -17.12 7.50
C MET A 89 8.51 -17.90 6.77
N GLN A 90 9.32 -17.25 5.92
CA GLN A 90 10.47 -17.89 5.27
C GLN A 90 11.53 -18.35 6.30
N SER A 91 11.77 -17.56 7.35
CA SER A 91 12.65 -17.95 8.45
C SER A 91 12.11 -19.16 9.21
N THR A 92 10.81 -19.21 9.50
CA THR A 92 10.16 -20.35 10.15
C THR A 92 10.28 -21.61 9.30
N ASP A 93 10.05 -21.51 7.99
CA ASP A 93 10.06 -22.66 7.10
C ASP A 93 11.48 -23.23 6.93
N ASN A 94 12.50 -22.37 6.78
CA ASN A 94 13.90 -22.79 6.81
C ASN A 94 14.28 -23.49 8.12
N GLY A 95 13.82 -22.96 9.26
CA GLY A 95 14.06 -23.58 10.56
C GLY A 95 13.42 -24.97 10.66
N ASN A 96 12.17 -25.10 10.23
CA ASN A 96 11.46 -26.37 10.22
C ASN A 96 12.11 -27.37 9.26
N ALA A 97 12.47 -26.95 8.04
CA ALA A 97 13.14 -27.80 7.06
C ALA A 97 14.49 -28.33 7.60
N GLN A 98 15.25 -27.51 8.33
CA GLN A 98 16.48 -27.96 9.00
C GLN A 98 16.21 -29.01 10.07
N ILE A 99 15.15 -28.84 10.86
CA ILE A 99 14.73 -29.82 11.87
C ILE A 99 14.33 -31.15 11.22
N PHE A 100 13.60 -31.11 10.10
CA PHE A 100 13.15 -32.31 9.39
C PHE A 100 14.22 -32.99 8.51
N MET A 101 15.24 -32.27 8.05
CA MET A 101 16.38 -32.86 7.33
C MET A 101 17.50 -33.36 8.26
N GLY A 102 17.50 -32.90 9.52
CA GLY A 102 18.44 -33.33 10.56
C GLY A 102 17.96 -34.51 11.41
N ALA A 103 16.71 -34.97 11.21
CA ALA A 103 16.11 -36.13 11.86
C ALA A 103 15.96 -37.30 10.87
#